data_AF-A0A9E6ENG0-F1
#
_entry.id   AF-A0A9E6ENG0-F1
#
_cell.length_a   1.000
_cell.length_b   1.000
_cell.length_c   1.000
_cell.angle_alpha   90.00
_cell.angle_beta   90.00
_cell.angle_gamma   90.00
#
_symmetry.space_group_name_H-M   'P 1'
#
loop_
_entity.id
_entity.type
_entity.pdbx_description
1 polymer ?
#
loop_
_entity_poly.entity_id
_entity_poly.type
_entity_poly.pdbx_seq_one_letter_code
_entity_poly.pdbx_strand_id
1 'polypeptide(L)'
;MNSRERVIGSLDRKGYDRIPVKHEGTPEVNQMLLEHFGLQNMEQLWRVLGDDFRYAEPVYVGPPRRTFPRPPPARPRRHARSPTGLVARRSPTSSPGKSGTTRAPR
;
A
#
# COMPACT_ATOMS: atom_id res chain seq x y z
N MET A 1 -9.69 -6.53 30.83
CA MET A 1 -8.31 -6.94 30.53
C MET A 1 -7.72 -5.92 29.55
N ASN A 2 -6.54 -5.38 29.82
CA ASN A 2 -5.85 -4.51 28.87
C ASN A 2 -5.10 -5.32 27.79
N SER A 3 -4.63 -4.66 26.73
CA SER A 3 -3.92 -5.33 25.62
C SER A 3 -2.71 -6.14 26.08
N ARG A 4 -1.93 -5.61 27.02
CA ARG A 4 -0.76 -6.31 27.57
C ARG A 4 -1.17 -7.58 28.33
N GLU A 5 -2.10 -7.46 29.26
CA GLU A 5 -2.63 -8.60 30.04
C GLU A 5 -3.20 -9.68 29.14
N ARG A 6 -3.89 -9.28 28.05
CA ARG A 6 -4.47 -10.19 27.07
C ARG A 6 -3.42 -11.01 26.34
N VAL A 7 -2.36 -10.36 25.85
CA VAL A 7 -1.26 -11.03 25.16
C VAL A 7 -0.50 -11.96 26.12
N ILE A 8 -0.18 -11.49 27.33
CA ILE A 8 0.54 -12.33 28.30
C ILE A 8 -0.33 -13.51 28.75
N GLY A 9 -1.62 -13.29 29.02
CA GLY A 9 -2.56 -14.34 29.42
C GLY A 9 -2.78 -15.41 28.33
N SER A 10 -2.78 -15.02 27.06
CA SER A 10 -2.88 -15.96 25.94
C SER A 10 -1.62 -16.81 25.80
N LEU A 11 -0.43 -16.22 25.94
CA LEU A 11 0.85 -16.94 25.91
C LEU A 11 0.97 -17.92 27.09
N ASP A 12 0.52 -17.50 28.28
CA ASP A 12 0.51 -18.32 29.49
C ASP A 12 -0.60 -19.38 29.53
N ARG A 13 -1.51 -19.40 28.54
CA ARG A 13 -2.70 -20.27 28.51
C ARG A 13 -3.61 -20.14 29.75
N LYS A 14 -3.66 -18.95 30.35
CA LYS A 14 -4.49 -18.65 31.54
C LYS A 14 -5.86 -18.05 31.19
N GLY A 15 -6.12 -17.84 29.91
CA GLY A 15 -7.37 -17.28 29.39
C GLY A 15 -7.25 -15.79 29.02
N TYR A 16 -8.15 -15.35 28.14
CA TYR A 16 -8.22 -13.99 27.62
C TYR A 16 -9.68 -13.63 27.29
N ASP A 17 -10.04 -12.35 27.36
CA ASP A 17 -11.40 -11.85 27.10
C ASP A 17 -11.78 -11.85 25.61
N ARG A 18 -10.80 -11.64 24.72
CA ARG A 18 -10.92 -11.87 23.27
C ARG A 18 -9.57 -12.30 22.71
N ILE A 19 -9.58 -12.88 21.51
CA ILE A 19 -8.35 -13.24 20.80
C ILE A 19 -7.51 -11.95 20.61
N PRO A 20 -6.20 -11.94 20.98
CA PRO A 20 -5.31 -10.82 20.68
C PRO A 20 -5.21 -10.59 19.17
N VAL A 21 -5.26 -9.33 18.73
CA VAL A 21 -5.23 -8.96 17.31
C VAL A 21 -4.06 -8.01 17.05
N LYS A 22 -3.42 -8.20 15.89
CA LYS A 22 -2.39 -7.32 15.35
C LYS A 22 -2.88 -6.72 14.03
N HIS A 23 -2.78 -5.40 13.87
CA HIS A 23 -2.99 -4.75 12.59
C HIS A 23 -1.65 -4.60 11.86
N GLU A 24 -1.59 -5.08 10.63
CA GLU A 24 -0.46 -4.88 9.70
C GLU A 24 -1.03 -4.45 8.36
N GLY A 25 -0.62 -3.26 7.89
CA GLY A 25 -1.12 -2.66 6.67
C GLY A 25 -0.05 -1.85 5.98
N THR A 26 -0.15 -1.72 4.65
CA THR A 26 0.73 -0.85 3.89
C THR A 26 0.47 0.62 4.25
N PRO A 27 1.43 1.54 4.01
CA PRO A 27 1.25 2.95 4.30
C PRO A 27 -0.01 3.56 3.65
N GLU A 28 -0.34 3.12 2.44
CA GLU A 28 -1.52 3.59 1.69
C GLU A 28 -2.82 3.19 2.39
N VAL A 29 -2.92 1.94 2.86
CA VAL A 29 -4.09 1.46 3.61
C VAL A 29 -4.20 2.16 4.95
N ASN A 30 -3.07 2.35 5.65
CA ASN A 30 -3.07 3.07 6.93
C ASN A 30 -3.55 4.52 6.75
N GLN A 31 -3.13 5.19 5.68
CA GLN A 31 -3.58 6.54 5.35
C GLN A 31 -5.09 6.58 5.08
N MET A 32 -5.62 5.65 4.29
CA MET A 32 -7.06 5.56 4.05
C MET A 32 -7.86 5.34 5.34
N LEU A 33 -7.35 4.52 6.26
CA LEU A 33 -8.00 4.26 7.55
C LEU A 33 -7.95 5.50 8.46
N LEU A 34 -6.83 6.23 8.50
CA LEU A 34 -6.74 7.49 9.23
C LEU A 34 -7.77 8.50 8.72
N GLU A 35 -7.90 8.65 7.41
CA GLU A 35 -8.89 9.52 6.78
C GLU A 35 -10.32 9.07 7.08
N HIS A 36 -10.61 7.77 6.94
CA HIS A 36 -11.93 7.20 7.21
C HIS A 36 -12.40 7.43 8.65
N PHE A 37 -11.49 7.30 9.62
CA PHE A 37 -11.80 7.49 11.04
C PHE A 37 -11.55 8.92 11.53
N GLY A 38 -11.05 9.83 10.68
CA GLY A 38 -10.73 11.22 11.07
C GLY A 38 -9.61 11.34 12.10
N LEU A 39 -8.60 10.47 12.03
CA LEU A 39 -7.52 10.36 13.02
C LEU A 39 -6.26 11.09 12.54
N GLN A 40 -5.45 11.55 13.50
CA GLN A 40 -4.27 12.36 13.21
C GLN A 40 -2.96 11.56 13.22
N ASN A 41 -2.95 10.38 13.85
CA ASN A 41 -1.75 9.59 14.01
C ASN A 41 -2.05 8.10 14.16
N MET A 42 -1.00 7.29 13.98
CA MET A 42 -1.08 5.84 14.06
C MET A 42 -1.46 5.32 15.46
N GLU A 43 -1.11 6.05 16.52
CA GLU A 43 -1.43 5.64 17.90
C GLU A 43 -2.95 5.58 18.10
N GLN A 44 -3.65 6.63 17.64
CA GLN A 44 -5.10 6.69 17.63
C GLN A 44 -5.70 5.57 16.76
N LEU A 45 -5.13 5.33 15.57
CA LEU A 45 -5.60 4.25 14.69
C LEU A 45 -5.51 2.88 15.36
N TRP A 46 -4.37 2.58 15.97
CA TRP A 46 -4.16 1.32 16.66
C TRP A 46 -5.11 1.13 17.87
N ARG A 47 -5.53 2.21 18.52
CA ARG A 47 -6.57 2.14 19.56
C ARG A 47 -7.92 1.79 18.97
N VAL A 48 -8.32 2.44 17.87
CA VAL A 48 -9.62 2.21 17.21
C VAL A 48 -9.71 0.80 16.65
N LEU A 49 -8.64 0.30 16.04
CA LEU A 49 -8.58 -1.06 15.51
C LEU A 49 -8.47 -2.15 16.59
N GLY A 50 -8.21 -1.76 17.84
CA GLY A 50 -7.97 -2.71 18.92
C GLY A 50 -6.68 -3.51 18.77
N ASP A 51 -5.65 -2.94 18.14
CA ASP A 51 -4.34 -3.58 18.03
C ASP A 51 -3.72 -3.74 19.42
N ASP A 52 -3.44 -4.98 19.80
CA ASP A 52 -2.90 -5.33 21.10
C ASP A 52 -1.38 -5.18 21.20
N PHE A 53 -0.70 -4.95 20.08
CA PHE A 53 0.75 -4.88 19.98
C PHE A 53 1.23 -3.48 19.62
N ARG A 54 2.41 -3.12 20.11
CA ARG A 54 3.11 -1.89 19.74
C ARG A 54 4.53 -2.23 19.31
N TYR A 55 5.02 -1.53 18.29
CA TYR A 55 6.41 -1.60 17.89
C TYR A 55 7.26 -0.84 18.91
N ALA A 56 8.25 -1.53 19.47
CA ALA A 56 9.31 -0.92 20.26
C ALA A 56 10.59 -1.02 19.43
N GLU A 57 10.92 0.05 18.72
CA GLU A 57 12.15 0.13 17.95
C GLU A 57 13.26 0.77 18.79
N PRO A 58 14.44 0.13 18.91
CA PRO A 58 15.56 0.73 19.63
C PRO A 58 16.08 1.95 18.88
N VAL A 59 16.40 3.02 19.62
CA VAL A 59 17.10 4.17 19.06
C VAL A 59 18.51 3.73 18.68
N TYR A 60 18.93 4.03 17.46
CA TYR A 60 20.27 3.70 16.99
C TYR A 60 21.32 4.52 17.74
N VAL A 61 22.22 3.86 18.48
CA VAL A 61 23.32 4.47 19.25
C VAL A 61 24.71 4.13 18.70
N GLY A 62 24.79 3.62 17.47
CA GLY A 62 26.06 3.24 16.83
C GLY A 62 26.76 4.40 16.10
N PRO A 63 27.89 4.12 15.42
CA PRO A 63 28.60 5.11 14.61
C PRO A 63 27.70 5.74 13.52
N PRO A 64 27.98 6.97 13.05
CA PRO A 64 27.19 7.60 12.00
C PRO A 64 26.95 6.69 10.79
N ARG A 65 25.70 6.64 10.32
CA ARG A 65 25.32 5.79 9.18
C ARG A 65 26.05 6.25 7.93
N ARG A 66 26.69 5.31 7.23
CA ARG A 66 27.25 5.55 5.89
C ARG A 66 26.13 5.91 4.92
N THR A 67 26.31 6.99 4.18
CA THR A 67 25.40 7.40 3.11
C THR A 67 25.86 6.77 1.81
N PHE A 68 24.99 6.04 1.13
CA PHE A 68 25.25 5.51 -0.20
C PHE A 68 24.48 6.32 -1.23
N PRO A 69 25.11 6.73 -2.35
CA PRO A 69 24.39 7.41 -3.42
C PRO A 69 23.32 6.47 -3.99
N ARG A 70 22.13 7.03 -4.24
CA ARG A 70 21.05 6.29 -4.91
C ARG A 70 21.56 5.86 -6.30
N PRO A 71 21.45 4.58 -6.67
CA PRO A 71 21.84 4.15 -8.00
C PRO A 71 21.02 4.90 -9.06
N PRO A 72 21.63 5.24 -10.22
CA PRO A 72 20.89 5.84 -11.32
C PRO A 72 19.76 4.89 -11.79
N PRO A 73 18.68 5.43 -12.37
CA PRO A 73 17.60 4.59 -12.90
C PRO A 73 18.16 3.56 -13.88
N ALA A 74 17.66 2.32 -13.79
CA ALA A 74 18.08 1.27 -14.70
C ALA A 74 17.87 1.72 -16.16
N ARG A 75 18.88 1.50 -17.02
CA ARG A 75 18.74 1.80 -18.45
C ARG A 75 17.54 1.02 -19.00
N PRO A 76 16.67 1.62 -19.81
CA PRO A 76 15.57 0.90 -20.43
C PRO A 76 16.14 -0.29 -21.19
N ARG A 77 15.57 -1.49 -20.96
CA ARG A 77 15.94 -2.69 -21.73
C ARG A 77 15.72 -2.37 -23.21
N ARG A 78 16.79 -2.34 -24.00
CA ARG A 78 16.67 -2.31 -25.46
C ARG A 78 15.95 -3.59 -25.86
N HIS A 79 14.68 -3.49 -26.23
CA HIS A 79 14.02 -4.56 -26.98
C HIS A 79 14.87 -4.81 -28.22
N ALA A 80 15.36 -6.05 -28.38
CA ALA A 80 16.01 -6.46 -29.61
C ALA A 80 15.03 -6.17 -30.76
N ARG A 81 15.39 -5.25 -31.66
CA ARG A 81 14.65 -5.10 -32.91
C ARG A 81 14.77 -6.42 -33.64
N SER A 82 13.65 -7.11 -33.84
CA SER A 82 13.61 -8.28 -34.72
C SER A 82 14.18 -7.88 -36.09
N PRO A 83 15.07 -8.67 -36.69
CA PRO A 83 15.72 -8.31 -37.95
C PRO A 83 14.77 -8.35 -39.17
N THR A 84 13.54 -8.83 -39.00
CA THR A 84 12.57 -8.91 -40.09
C THR A 84 11.73 -7.64 -40.15
N GLY A 85 12.17 -6.70 -41.00
CA GLY A 85 11.42 -5.51 -41.38
C GLY A 85 10.18 -5.84 -42.23
N LEU A 86 9.17 -6.46 -41.63
CA LEU A 86 7.84 -6.58 -42.25
C LEU A 86 6.86 -5.68 -41.50
N VAL A 87 6.76 -4.44 -41.97
CA VAL A 87 5.68 -3.52 -41.60
C VAL A 87 4.39 -4.10 -42.16
N ALA A 88 3.55 -4.69 -41.31
CA ALA A 88 2.18 -5.01 -41.67
C ALA A 88 1.46 -3.69 -42.00
N ARG A 89 1.25 -3.44 -43.29
CA ARG A 89 0.41 -2.35 -43.78
C ARG A 89 -0.99 -2.54 -43.19
N ARG A 90 -1.41 -1.65 -42.29
CA ARG A 90 -2.82 -1.52 -41.93
C ARG A 90 -3.54 -0.87 -43.10
N SER A 91 -4.40 -1.63 -43.76
CA SER A 91 -5.33 -1.12 -44.77
C SER A 91 -6.27 -0.09 -44.15
N PRO A 92 -6.50 1.07 -44.77
CA PRO A 92 -7.51 2.02 -44.32
C PRO A 92 -8.88 1.56 -44.84
N THR A 93 -9.71 0.97 -43.98
CA THR A 93 -11.14 0.82 -44.30
C THR A 93 -11.84 2.14 -44.00
N SER A 94 -12.16 2.85 -45.06
CA SER A 94 -12.97 4.07 -45.07
C SER A 94 -14.47 3.77 -44.96
N SER A 95 -15.17 4.70 -44.30
CA SER A 95 -16.56 5.15 -44.54
C SER A 95 -17.69 4.50 -43.70
N PRO A 96 -18.88 5.14 -43.61
CA PRO A 96 -19.12 6.52 -43.16
C PRO A 96 -20.31 6.62 -42.17
N GLY A 97 -20.36 7.72 -41.39
CA GLY A 97 -21.58 8.38 -40.92
C GLY A 97 -22.51 7.66 -39.93
N LYS A 98 -22.75 8.28 -38.77
CA LYS A 98 -24.10 8.51 -38.26
C LYS A 98 -24.13 9.67 -37.26
N SER A 99 -24.99 10.61 -37.62
CA SER A 99 -25.44 11.81 -36.93
C SER A 99 -26.32 11.53 -35.71
N GLY A 100 -26.32 12.46 -34.75
CA GLY A 100 -27.36 12.63 -33.71
C GLY A 100 -26.98 12.03 -32.35
N THR A 101 -27.28 12.61 -31.19
CA THR A 101 -28.11 13.77 -30.85
C THR A 101 -27.75 14.15 -29.41
N THR A 102 -27.56 15.45 -29.17
CA THR A 102 -27.41 16.07 -27.85
C THR A 102 -28.62 15.78 -26.97
N ARG A 103 -28.43 15.36 -25.72
CA ARG A 103 -29.47 15.44 -24.70
C ARG A 103 -28.89 15.90 -23.36
N ALA A 104 -29.40 17.05 -22.92
CA ALA A 104 -29.09 17.76 -21.69
C ALA A 104 -29.65 17.03 -20.44
N PRO A 105 -29.16 17.36 -19.23
CA PRO A 105 -29.49 16.63 -18.00
C PRO A 105 -30.85 17.03 -17.41
N ARG A 106 -31.39 16.14 -16.58
CA ARG A 106 -32.39 16.42 -15.54
C ARG A 106 -31.84 15.95 -14.20
#